data_AF-A0A7X1IP26-F1
#
_entry.id   AF-A0A7X1IP26-F1
#
_cell.length_a   1.000
_cell.length_b   1.000
_cell.length_c   1.000
_cell.angle_alpha   90.00
_cell.angle_beta   90.00
_cell.angle_gamma   90.00
#
_symmetry.space_group_name_H-M   'P 1'
#
loop_
_entity.id
_entity.type
_entity.pdbx_description
1 polymer ?
#
loop_
_entity_poly.entity_id
_entity_poly.type
_entity_poly.pdbx_seq_one_letter_code
_entity_poly.pdbx_strand_id
1 'polypeptide(L)'
;MTHHQPSDGQPPQGSHHFVITLETPISARSAGASYTLSGTLTPPPGATRYDVYQLVRAEAERADPLLQRANTVFFSLERNEL
;
A
#
# COMPACT_ATOMS: atom_id res chain seq x y z
N MET A 1 -24.31 5.81 9.09
CA MET A 1 -23.85 6.84 10.04
C MET A 1 -22.89 6.15 11.00
N THR A 2 -21.59 6.30 10.79
CA THR A 2 -20.58 5.74 11.70
C THR A 2 -19.84 6.93 12.28
N HIS A 3 -20.03 7.17 13.58
CA HIS A 3 -19.38 8.24 14.31
C HIS A 3 -17.88 7.93 14.41
N HIS A 4 -17.04 8.74 13.75
CA HIS A 4 -15.60 8.75 14.03
C HIS A 4 -15.37 9.76 15.15
N GLN A 5 -15.29 9.26 16.38
CA GLN A 5 -14.92 10.03 17.55
C GLN A 5 -13.40 10.26 17.47
N PRO A 6 -12.90 11.51 17.53
CA PRO A 6 -11.46 11.75 17.55
C PRO A 6 -10.91 11.27 18.91
N SER A 7 -10.09 10.22 18.89
CA SER A 7 -9.36 9.76 20.07
C SER A 7 -8.07 10.58 20.21
N ASP A 8 -8.12 11.60 21.08
CA ASP A 8 -6.91 12.23 21.63
C ASP A 8 -6.05 11.14 22.31
N GLY A 9 -4.81 10.98 21.85
CA GLY A 9 -3.79 10.17 22.53
C GLY A 9 -3.56 8.75 22.01
N GLN A 10 -3.92 8.43 20.76
CA GLN A 10 -3.56 7.11 20.22
C GLN A 10 -2.03 6.99 20.12
N PRO A 11 -1.41 5.95 20.73
CA PRO A 11 0.04 5.81 20.72
C PRO A 11 0.56 5.75 19.29
N PRO A 12 1.80 6.23 19.03
CA PRO A 12 2.39 6.19 17.71
C PRO A 12 2.31 4.78 17.14
N GLN A 13 1.83 4.63 15.89
CA GLN A 13 1.66 3.31 15.30
C GLN A 13 2.99 2.54 15.14
N GLY A 14 4.10 3.27 15.12
CA GLY A 14 5.43 2.72 14.87
C GLY A 14 5.70 2.49 13.39
N SER A 15 6.93 2.11 13.05
CA SER A 15 7.29 1.72 11.69
C SER A 15 6.66 0.39 11.34
N HIS A 16 6.18 0.28 10.11
CA HIS A 16 5.68 -0.95 9.52
C HIS A 16 6.54 -1.31 8.31
N HIS A 17 6.77 -2.59 8.09
CA HIS A 17 7.32 -3.10 6.84
C HIS A 17 6.17 -3.50 5.92
N PHE A 18 6.24 -3.08 4.65
CA PHE A 18 5.23 -3.39 3.67
C PHE A 18 5.84 -4.14 2.48
N VAL A 19 5.00 -4.95 1.83
CA VAL A 19 5.29 -5.56 0.54
C VAL A 19 4.01 -5.48 -0.29
N ILE A 20 4.11 -5.00 -1.53
CA ILE A 20 3.03 -5.03 -2.51
C ILE A 20 3.54 -5.68 -3.79
N THR A 21 2.75 -6.57 -4.38
CA THR A 21 2.98 -7.07 -5.73
C THR A 21 1.79 -6.68 -6.60
N LEU A 22 2.11 -6.06 -7.72
CA LEU A 22 1.18 -5.59 -8.74
C LEU A 22 1.39 -6.40 -10.01
N GLU A 23 0.31 -6.73 -10.72
CA GLU A 23 0.37 -7.41 -12.00
C GLU A 23 -0.42 -6.63 -13.06
N THR A 24 0.25 -6.26 -14.15
CA THR A 24 -0.43 -5.66 -15.31
C THR A 24 -1.08 -6.76 -16.15
N PRO A 25 -2.35 -6.57 -16.55
CA PRO A 25 -3.05 -7.58 -17.33
C PRO A 25 -2.42 -7.76 -18.72
N ILE A 26 -2.37 -9.01 -19.18
CA ILE A 26 -2.01 -9.34 -20.56
C ILE A 26 -3.03 -8.71 -21.50
N SER A 27 -2.55 -8.08 -22.57
CA SER A 27 -3.40 -7.57 -23.63
C SER A 27 -2.81 -7.89 -25.00
N ALA A 28 -3.57 -7.66 -26.07
CA ALA A 28 -3.07 -7.79 -27.44
C ALA A 28 -1.83 -6.92 -27.75
N ARG A 29 -1.52 -5.93 -26.89
CA ARG A 29 -0.39 -5.00 -27.04
C ARG A 29 0.68 -5.10 -25.95
N SER A 30 0.50 -5.97 -24.94
CA SER A 30 1.45 -6.13 -23.84
C SER A 30 1.45 -7.55 -23.31
N ALA A 31 2.64 -8.16 -23.21
CA ALA A 31 2.85 -9.25 -22.27
C ALA A 31 2.66 -8.65 -20.86
N GLY A 32 1.83 -9.26 -20.03
CA GLY A 32 1.64 -8.81 -18.65
C GLY A 32 2.97 -8.80 -17.90
N ALA A 33 3.07 -7.97 -16.88
CA ALA A 33 4.29 -7.81 -16.08
C ALA A 33 3.95 -7.84 -14.59
N SER A 34 4.83 -8.43 -13.79
CA SER A 34 4.76 -8.41 -12.33
C SER A 34 5.75 -7.39 -11.77
N TYR A 35 5.31 -6.60 -10.82
CA TYR A 35 6.09 -5.57 -10.15
C TYR A 35 5.95 -5.70 -8.64
N THR A 36 7.06 -5.80 -7.92
CA THR A 36 7.06 -5.88 -6.45
C THR A 36 7.76 -4.66 -5.86
N LEU A 37 7.11 -4.01 -4.90
CA LEU A 37 7.67 -2.94 -4.09
C LEU A 37 7.62 -3.33 -2.62
N SER A 38 8.68 -3.08 -1.88
CA SER A 38 8.73 -3.23 -0.44
C SER A 38 9.47 -2.07 0.20
N GLY A 39 9.24 -1.87 1.49
CA GLY A 39 9.89 -0.82 2.24
C GLY A 39 9.33 -0.68 3.64
N THR A 40 9.70 0.41 4.30
CA THR A 40 9.20 0.75 5.62
C THR A 40 8.52 2.11 5.60
N LEU A 41 7.44 2.26 6.36
CA LEU A 41 6.80 3.55 6.58
C LEU A 41 6.22 3.65 7.99
N THR A 42 6.09 4.86 8.51
CA THR A 42 5.42 5.15 9.78
C THR A 42 4.09 5.83 9.48
N PRO A 43 2.95 5.13 9.59
CA PRO A 43 1.64 5.72 9.35
C PRO A 43 1.31 6.78 10.41
N PRO A 44 0.55 7.83 10.06
CA PRO A 44 0.04 8.74 11.07
C PRO A 44 -0.88 8.01 12.07
N PRO A 45 -1.04 8.53 13.30
CA PRO A 45 -1.98 7.98 14.27
C PRO A 45 -3.38 7.85 13.66
N GLY A 46 -4.03 6.71 13.88
CA GLY A 46 -5.37 6.43 13.33
C GLY A 46 -5.42 5.98 11.87
N ALA A 47 -4.31 6.06 11.12
CA ALA A 47 -4.25 5.50 9.76
C ALA A 47 -4.57 4.00 9.75
N THR A 48 -5.39 3.59 8.81
CA THR A 48 -5.79 2.20 8.64
C THR A 48 -4.84 1.46 7.71
N ARG A 49 -4.92 0.12 7.70
CA ARG A 49 -4.23 -0.70 6.68
C ARG A 49 -4.61 -0.30 5.25
N TYR A 50 -5.85 0.15 5.05
CA TYR A 50 -6.32 0.63 3.74
C TYR A 50 -5.66 1.95 3.33
N ASP A 51 -5.48 2.89 4.27
CA ASP A 51 -4.79 4.16 3.98
C ASP A 51 -3.35 3.91 3.54
N VAL A 52 -2.66 3.00 4.24
CA VAL A 52 -1.30 2.59 3.88
C VAL A 52 -1.27 1.89 2.51
N TYR A 53 -2.22 1.00 2.23
CA TYR A 53 -2.36 0.37 0.93
C TYR A 53 -2.49 1.41 -0.19
N GLN A 54 -3.36 2.40 -0.02
CA GLN A 54 -3.58 3.46 -1.02
C GLN A 54 -2.33 4.32 -1.22
N LEU A 55 -1.60 4.65 -0.14
CA LEU A 55 -0.34 5.40 -0.21
C LEU A 55 0.74 4.65 -0.99
N VAL A 56 0.94 3.36 -0.68
CA VAL A 56 1.92 2.51 -1.37
C VAL A 56 1.52 2.28 -2.83
N ARG A 57 0.22 2.10 -3.09
CA ARG A 57 -0.31 1.95 -4.46
C ARG A 57 -0.06 3.19 -5.30
N ALA A 58 -0.31 4.37 -4.74
CA ALA A 58 -0.05 5.65 -5.40
C ALA A 58 1.44 5.86 -5.66
N GLU A 59 2.32 5.43 -4.75
CA GLU A 59 3.76 5.46 -4.97
C GLU A 59 4.18 4.64 -6.19
N ALA A 60 3.69 3.40 -6.29
CA ALA A 60 3.97 2.54 -7.44
C ALA A 60 3.48 3.18 -8.77
N GLU A 61 2.30 3.81 -8.77
CA GLU A 61 1.78 4.51 -9.96
C GLU A 61 2.58 5.75 -10.34
N ARG A 62 3.18 6.44 -9.36
CA ARG A 62 4.10 7.56 -9.63
C ARG A 62 5.43 7.08 -10.21
N ALA A 63 5.91 5.92 -9.78
CA ALA A 63 7.16 5.33 -10.28
C ALA A 63 7.00 4.81 -11.72
N ASP A 64 5.87 4.18 -12.05
CA ASP A 64 5.55 3.73 -13.40
C ASP A 64 4.05 3.92 -13.70
N PRO A 65 3.68 4.85 -14.60
CA PRO A 65 2.29 5.07 -15.00
C PRO A 65 1.58 3.84 -15.59
N LEU A 66 2.30 2.85 -16.13
CA LEU A 66 1.69 1.59 -16.59
C LEU A 66 1.03 0.82 -15.45
N LEU A 67 1.52 1.01 -14.22
CA LEU A 67 0.97 0.36 -13.04
C LEU A 67 -0.40 0.92 -12.66
N GLN A 68 -0.89 2.03 -13.22
CA GLN A 68 -2.28 2.48 -12.97
C GLN A 68 -3.33 1.44 -13.37
N ARG A 69 -2.99 0.55 -14.30
CA ARG A 69 -3.89 -0.52 -14.78
C ARG A 69 -3.61 -1.88 -14.12
N ALA A 70 -2.68 -1.95 -13.19
CA ALA A 70 -2.29 -3.18 -12.53
C ALA A 70 -3.28 -3.60 -11.43
N ASN A 71 -3.43 -4.91 -11.25
CA ASN A 71 -4.12 -5.50 -10.13
C ASN A 71 -3.14 -5.72 -8.97
N THR A 72 -3.60 -5.53 -7.74
CA THR A 72 -2.85 -5.97 -6.57
C THR A 72 -3.04 -7.48 -6.41
N VAL A 73 -1.95 -8.23 -6.53
CA VAL A 73 -1.97 -9.71 -6.36
C VAL A 73 -1.44 -10.13 -4.99
N PHE A 74 -0.69 -9.26 -4.31
CA PHE A 74 -0.23 -9.47 -2.94
C PHE A 74 -0.08 -8.14 -2.20
N PHE A 75 -0.49 -8.10 -0.92
CA PHE A 75 -0.23 -6.98 -0.04
C PHE A 75 -0.05 -7.43 1.41
N SER A 76 1.12 -7.12 1.97
CA SER A 76 1.46 -7.33 3.38
C SER A 76 1.83 -6.01 4.04
N LEU A 77 1.41 -5.86 5.30
CA LEU A 77 1.73 -4.72 6.15
C LEU A 77 1.81 -5.23 7.59
N GLU A 78 3.02 -5.27 8.12
CA GLU A 78 3.30 -5.82 9.44
C GLU A 78 4.13 -4.81 10.25
N ARG A 79 4.09 -4.90 11.57
CA ARG A 79 4.96 -4.11 12.44
C ARG A 79 6.42 -4.42 12.13
N ASN A 80 7.27 -3.39 12.09
CA ASN A 80 8.70 -3.54 11.80
C ASN A 80 9.49 -3.88 13.08
N GLU A 81 9.13 -4.99 13.71
CA GLU A 81 9.71 -5.52 14.95
C GLU A 81 10.17 -6.97 14.69
N LEU A 82 11.22 -7.45 15.37
CA LEU A 82 11.82 -8.79 15.18
C LEU A 82 11.25 -9.83 16.14
#